data_AF-A0A6M7USH4-F1
#
_entry.id   AF-A0A6M7USH4-F1
#
_cell.length_a   1.000
_cell.length_b   1.000
_cell.length_c   1.000
_cell.angle_alpha   90.00
_cell.angle_beta   90.00
_cell.angle_gamma   90.00
#
_symmetry.space_group_name_H-M   'P 1'
#
loop_
_entity.id
_entity.type
_entity.pdbx_description
1 polymer ?
#
loop_
_entity_poly.entity_id
_entity_poly.type
_entity_poly.pdbx_seq_one_letter_code
_entity_poly.pdbx_strand_id
1 'polypeptide(L)'
;MVMSRGTFWRNQSGATMVEMAIAMPMLMTLLLGFVDFGYAFYQWNAGNKAVQAGARLAQISSPIASGLLLEAKTPSNSLDVGNAVPANTYSYICTASAAGAVSCTCGTGATCQNLNVNQAAFDFIFNGSATRPGMLTFLPTLLKSEVQIQYQASGLGYWTRPNGPVPTITVSIQQHPFQFFFLAGFLGLGTITMPSMLSTVTGEDMKSTYP
;
A
#
# COMPACT_ATOMS: atom_id res chain seq x y z
N MET A 1 -34.54 28.72 69.17
CA MET A 1 -34.54 28.82 67.68
C MET A 1 -34.24 27.43 67.15
N VAL A 2 -35.23 26.71 66.64
CA VAL A 2 -35.10 25.29 66.25
C VAL A 2 -34.69 25.24 64.78
N MET A 3 -33.45 24.84 64.48
CA MET A 3 -33.02 24.58 63.11
C MET A 3 -33.65 23.28 62.62
N SER A 4 -34.54 23.40 61.64
CA SER A 4 -35.07 22.28 60.86
C SER A 4 -33.93 21.50 60.21
N ARG A 5 -33.64 20.30 60.70
CA ARG A 5 -32.70 19.34 60.09
C ARG A 5 -33.32 18.80 58.81
N GLY A 6 -33.09 19.48 57.69
CA GLY A 6 -33.39 18.95 56.36
C GLY A 6 -32.61 17.64 56.16
N THR A 7 -33.33 16.56 55.87
CA THR A 7 -32.74 15.24 55.57
C THR A 7 -31.78 15.35 54.39
N PHE A 8 -30.55 14.84 54.54
CA PHE A 8 -29.50 14.79 53.50
C PHE A 8 -30.02 14.28 52.14
N TRP A 9 -31.01 13.38 52.16
CA TRP A 9 -31.65 12.76 51.02
C TRP A 9 -32.50 13.71 50.16
N ARG A 10 -32.79 14.92 50.65
CA ARG A 10 -33.60 15.93 49.96
C ARG A 10 -32.77 17.08 49.41
N ASN A 11 -31.44 17.03 49.58
CA ASN A 11 -30.52 18.05 49.12
C ASN A 11 -30.18 17.82 47.63
N GLN A 12 -30.65 18.71 46.75
CA GLN A 12 -30.40 18.67 45.30
C GLN A 12 -29.15 19.49 44.90
N SER A 13 -28.47 20.11 45.86
CA SER A 13 -27.26 20.88 45.62
C SER A 13 -26.15 19.94 45.12
N GLY A 14 -25.72 20.11 43.88
CA GLY A 14 -24.68 19.27 43.25
C GLY A 14 -25.20 18.19 42.30
N ALA A 15 -26.51 18.06 42.10
CA ALA A 15 -27.08 17.14 41.10
C ALA A 15 -26.51 17.42 39.69
N THR A 16 -26.38 18.70 39.32
CA THR A 16 -25.78 19.13 38.06
C THR A 16 -24.31 18.71 37.90
N MET A 17 -23.54 18.64 38.99
CA MET A 17 -22.16 18.14 38.94
C MET A 17 -22.12 16.64 38.63
N VAL A 18 -23.05 15.85 39.19
CA VAL A 18 -23.13 14.40 38.94
C VAL A 18 -23.56 14.13 37.51
N GLU A 19 -24.57 14.85 37.01
CA GLU A 19 -25.02 14.74 35.62
C GLU A 19 -23.90 15.09 34.64
N MET A 20 -23.18 16.19 34.88
CA MET A 20 -22.03 16.57 34.05
C MET A 20 -20.88 15.56 34.15
N ALA A 21 -20.64 14.98 35.32
CA ALA A 21 -19.61 13.96 35.52
C ALA A 21 -19.87 12.67 34.72
N ILE A 22 -21.14 12.36 34.41
CA ILE A 22 -21.50 11.21 33.58
C ILE A 22 -21.54 11.60 32.08
N ALA A 23 -22.08 12.78 31.76
CA ALA A 23 -22.18 13.24 30.37
C ALA A 23 -20.80 13.55 29.76
N MET A 24 -19.88 14.11 30.52
CA MET A 24 -18.55 14.50 30.06
C MET A 24 -17.71 13.34 29.50
N PRO A 25 -17.53 12.20 30.19
CA PRO A 25 -16.80 11.06 29.62
C PRO A 25 -17.52 10.44 28.42
N MET A 26 -18.86 10.44 28.40
CA MET A 26 -19.62 9.97 27.23
C MET A 26 -19.38 10.86 26.01
N LEU A 27 -19.39 12.18 26.19
CA LEU A 27 -19.09 13.13 25.12
C LEU A 27 -17.63 13.01 24.66
N MET A 28 -16.69 12.88 25.59
CA MET A 28 -15.26 12.73 25.27
C MET A 28 -14.98 11.44 24.48
N THR A 29 -15.56 10.31 24.88
CA THR A 29 -15.37 9.04 24.13
C THR A 29 -15.89 9.13 22.71
N LEU A 30 -17.05 9.77 22.51
CA LEU A 30 -17.62 9.99 21.18
C LEU A 30 -16.76 10.93 20.32
N LEU A 31 -16.28 12.05 20.88
CA LEU A 31 -15.40 12.98 20.16
C LEU A 31 -14.05 12.35 19.80
N LEU A 32 -13.40 11.65 20.74
CA LEU A 32 -12.15 10.95 20.49
C LEU A 32 -12.32 9.81 19.47
N GLY A 33 -13.45 9.11 19.52
CA GLY A 33 -13.84 8.13 18.51
C GLY A 33 -13.89 8.73 17.11
N PHE A 34 -14.58 9.86 16.93
CA PHE A 34 -14.64 10.52 15.62
C PHE A 34 -13.27 10.94 15.09
N VAL A 35 -12.38 11.43 15.95
CA VAL A 35 -11.01 11.82 15.56
C VAL A 35 -10.23 10.61 15.04
N ASP A 36 -10.25 9.49 15.76
CA ASP A 36 -9.50 8.29 15.36
C ASP A 36 -10.10 7.62 14.11
N PHE A 37 -11.43 7.54 13.97
CA PHE A 37 -12.05 7.03 12.76
C PHE A 37 -11.79 7.93 11.55
N GLY A 38 -11.80 9.26 11.74
CA GLY A 38 -11.42 10.21 10.70
C GLY A 38 -9.97 10.03 10.27
N TYR A 39 -9.06 9.80 11.21
CA TYR A 39 -7.65 9.55 10.93
C TYR A 39 -7.42 8.20 10.24
N ALA A 40 -8.15 7.15 10.62
CA ALA A 40 -8.11 5.85 9.94
C ALA A 40 -8.60 5.97 8.49
N PHE A 41 -9.68 6.72 8.25
CA PHE A 41 -10.16 7.00 6.89
C PHE A 41 -9.12 7.79 6.07
N TYR A 42 -8.43 8.74 6.68
CA TYR A 42 -7.33 9.45 6.04
C TYR A 42 -6.20 8.48 5.64
N GLN A 43 -5.76 7.59 6.54
CA GLN A 43 -4.73 6.58 6.25
C GLN A 43 -5.12 5.66 5.08
N TRP A 44 -6.39 5.24 5.01
CA TRP A 44 -6.89 4.44 3.90
C TRP A 44 -6.78 5.17 2.56
N ASN A 45 -7.18 6.43 2.51
CA ASN A 45 -7.09 7.23 1.28
C ASN A 45 -5.63 7.51 0.90
N ALA A 46 -4.77 7.77 1.89
CA ALA A 46 -3.34 7.93 1.71
C ALA A 46 -2.71 6.65 1.11
N GLY A 47 -3.08 5.47 1.59
CA GLY A 47 -2.63 4.19 1.04
C GLY A 47 -3.07 3.96 -0.41
N ASN A 48 -4.33 4.28 -0.75
CA ASN A 48 -4.80 4.23 -2.14
C ASN A 48 -4.03 5.17 -3.06
N LYS A 49 -3.70 6.37 -2.56
CA LYS A 49 -2.88 7.31 -3.33
C LYS A 49 -1.43 6.81 -3.49
N ALA A 50 -0.88 6.20 -2.44
CA ALA A 50 0.46 5.62 -2.46
C ALA A 50 0.59 4.53 -3.53
N VAL A 51 -0.35 3.57 -3.59
CA VAL A 51 -0.31 2.52 -4.64
C VAL A 51 -0.48 3.09 -6.06
N GLN A 52 -1.32 4.11 -6.24
CA GLN A 52 -1.48 4.77 -7.53
C GLN A 52 -0.18 5.47 -7.98
N ALA A 53 0.48 6.18 -7.07
CA ALA A 53 1.76 6.82 -7.34
C ALA A 53 2.85 5.78 -7.63
N GLY A 54 2.92 4.72 -6.82
CA GLY A 54 3.85 3.61 -7.02
C GLY A 54 3.66 2.92 -8.38
N ALA A 55 2.42 2.66 -8.80
CA ALA A 55 2.13 2.09 -10.11
C ALA A 55 2.61 3.00 -11.25
N ARG A 56 2.36 4.31 -11.15
CA ARG A 56 2.88 5.29 -12.13
C ARG A 56 4.40 5.30 -12.19
N LEU A 57 5.09 5.23 -11.06
CA LEU A 57 6.55 5.14 -11.02
C LEU A 57 7.07 3.83 -11.60
N ALA A 58 6.39 2.71 -11.33
CA ALA A 58 6.79 1.41 -11.83
C ALA A 58 6.68 1.30 -13.37
N GLN A 59 5.74 2.03 -13.99
CA GLN A 59 5.58 2.09 -15.45
C GLN A 59 6.76 2.77 -16.16
N ILE A 60 7.36 3.79 -15.54
CA ILE A 60 8.44 4.60 -16.12
C ILE A 60 9.83 4.11 -15.71
N SER A 61 9.96 3.43 -14.58
CA SER A 61 11.25 3.00 -14.05
C SER A 61 11.74 1.75 -14.76
N SER A 62 13.05 1.50 -14.68
CA SER A 62 13.59 0.17 -15.01
C SER A 62 12.87 -0.91 -14.19
N PRO A 63 12.59 -2.08 -14.76
CA PRO A 63 11.93 -3.15 -14.02
C PRO A 63 12.78 -3.62 -12.83
N ILE A 64 12.10 -4.01 -11.76
CA ILE A 64 12.75 -4.55 -10.57
C ILE A 64 13.38 -5.92 -10.88
N ALA A 65 12.66 -6.77 -11.61
CA ALA A 65 13.20 -8.03 -12.12
C ALA A 65 13.97 -7.77 -13.42
N SER A 66 15.29 -7.92 -13.38
CA SER A 66 16.16 -7.69 -14.55
C SER A 66 15.88 -8.67 -15.71
N GLY A 67 15.42 -9.89 -15.40
CA GLY A 67 15.02 -10.87 -16.41
C GLY A 67 13.83 -10.46 -17.25
N LEU A 68 12.97 -9.55 -16.77
CA LEU A 68 11.77 -9.12 -17.49
C LEU A 68 12.12 -8.50 -18.86
N LEU A 69 13.25 -7.78 -18.96
CA LEU A 69 13.69 -7.17 -20.23
C LEU A 69 14.04 -8.21 -21.31
N LEU A 70 14.29 -9.45 -20.91
CA LEU A 70 14.64 -10.55 -21.80
C LEU A 70 13.41 -11.35 -22.24
N GLU A 71 12.29 -11.29 -21.50
CA GLU A 71 11.17 -12.20 -21.74
C GLU A 71 10.51 -12.04 -23.09
N ALA A 72 10.32 -10.82 -23.58
CA ALA A 72 9.78 -10.62 -24.92
C ALA A 72 10.83 -10.75 -26.03
N LYS A 73 12.13 -10.90 -25.71
CA LYS A 73 13.20 -10.89 -26.73
C LYS A 73 13.50 -12.27 -27.30
N THR A 74 13.36 -13.32 -26.50
CA THR A 74 13.69 -14.69 -26.91
C THR A 74 12.44 -15.57 -26.84
N PRO A 75 11.64 -15.63 -27.91
CA PRO A 75 10.56 -16.61 -27.97
C PRO A 75 11.16 -18.02 -27.92
N SER A 76 10.49 -18.92 -27.20
CA SER A 76 10.89 -20.34 -27.12
C SER A 76 10.75 -21.05 -28.47
N ASN A 77 9.89 -20.53 -29.36
CA ASN A 77 9.71 -20.96 -30.73
C ASN A 77 9.95 -19.78 -31.69
N SER A 78 10.82 -19.95 -32.68
CA SER A 78 11.13 -18.92 -33.67
C SER A 78 9.94 -18.53 -34.56
N LEU A 79 8.86 -19.32 -34.57
CA LEU A 79 7.61 -19.02 -35.26
C LEU A 79 6.72 -18.04 -34.49
N ASP A 80 6.99 -17.79 -33.21
CA ASP A 80 6.20 -16.86 -32.39
C ASP A 80 6.58 -15.40 -32.62
N VAL A 81 7.62 -15.13 -33.43
CA VAL A 81 8.06 -13.77 -33.79
C VAL A 81 6.90 -12.96 -34.39
N GLY A 82 6.57 -11.83 -33.78
CA GLY A 82 5.47 -10.96 -34.21
C GLY A 82 4.08 -11.40 -33.72
N ASN A 83 3.94 -12.59 -33.13
CA ASN A 83 2.70 -12.99 -32.46
C ASN A 83 2.56 -12.31 -31.09
N ALA A 84 1.32 -12.17 -30.64
CA ALA A 84 1.02 -11.65 -29.31
C ALA A 84 1.61 -12.57 -28.23
N VAL A 85 2.21 -11.98 -27.19
CA VAL A 85 2.70 -12.75 -26.03
C VAL A 85 1.48 -13.22 -25.24
N PRO A 86 1.26 -14.54 -25.04
CA PRO A 86 0.11 -15.03 -24.30
C PRO A 86 0.02 -14.45 -22.88
N ALA A 87 -1.20 -14.40 -22.35
CA ALA A 87 -1.37 -14.07 -20.93
C ALA A 87 -0.67 -15.13 -20.07
N ASN A 88 -0.12 -14.70 -18.93
CA ASN A 88 0.61 -15.51 -17.96
C ASN A 88 1.91 -16.17 -18.46
N THR A 89 2.46 -15.80 -19.62
CA THR A 89 3.77 -16.29 -20.06
C THR A 89 4.87 -16.01 -19.02
N TYR A 90 4.90 -14.80 -18.48
CA TYR A 90 5.76 -14.42 -17.36
C TYR A 90 4.92 -13.76 -16.26
N SER A 91 5.34 -13.95 -15.01
CA SER A 91 4.76 -13.31 -13.83
C SER A 91 5.84 -13.15 -12.77
N TYR A 92 6.39 -11.95 -12.65
CA TYR A 92 7.37 -11.64 -11.60
C TYR A 92 6.66 -11.00 -10.42
N ILE A 93 6.83 -11.55 -9.23
CA ILE A 93 6.30 -11.00 -7.98
C ILE A 93 7.48 -10.58 -7.13
N CYS A 94 7.67 -9.27 -6.98
CA CYS A 94 8.77 -8.68 -6.23
C CYS A 94 8.27 -8.11 -4.90
N THR A 95 8.93 -8.50 -3.81
CA THR A 95 8.64 -8.06 -2.44
C THR A 95 9.93 -7.66 -1.75
N ALA A 96 9.82 -6.91 -0.65
CA ALA A 96 10.96 -6.63 0.21
C ALA A 96 10.85 -7.38 1.54
N SER A 97 11.99 -7.73 2.10
CA SER A 97 12.10 -8.21 3.48
C SER A 97 11.98 -7.05 4.47
N ALA A 98 11.79 -7.36 5.76
CA ALA A 98 11.77 -6.35 6.83
C ALA A 98 13.10 -5.55 6.91
N ALA A 99 14.22 -6.14 6.49
CA ALA A 99 15.52 -5.48 6.39
C ALA A 99 15.66 -4.58 5.14
N GLY A 100 14.63 -4.53 4.27
CA GLY A 100 14.62 -3.72 3.05
C GLY A 100 15.28 -4.35 1.83
N ALA A 101 15.82 -5.58 1.95
CA ALA A 101 16.35 -6.33 0.81
C ALA A 101 15.21 -6.86 -0.07
N VAL A 102 15.26 -6.59 -1.37
CA VAL A 102 14.22 -6.93 -2.34
C VAL A 102 14.53 -8.27 -2.99
N SER A 103 13.52 -9.12 -3.12
CA SER A 103 13.59 -10.40 -3.83
C SER A 103 12.41 -10.51 -4.81
N CYS A 104 12.61 -11.20 -5.92
CA CYS A 104 11.55 -11.50 -6.86
C CYS A 104 11.36 -13.01 -6.97
N THR A 105 10.11 -13.43 -7.13
CA THR A 105 9.69 -14.82 -7.31
C THR A 105 8.91 -14.94 -8.61
N CYS A 106 8.89 -16.13 -9.18
CA CYS A 106 8.05 -16.41 -10.36
C CYS A 106 6.68 -16.88 -9.91
N GLY A 107 5.62 -16.33 -10.51
CA GLY A 107 4.24 -16.73 -10.28
C GLY A 107 3.96 -18.15 -10.76
N THR A 108 2.93 -18.77 -10.20
CA THR A 108 2.55 -20.14 -10.56
C THR A 108 2.11 -20.23 -12.01
N GLY A 109 2.65 -21.22 -12.73
CA GLY A 109 2.32 -21.45 -14.15
C GLY A 109 2.94 -20.43 -15.12
N ALA A 110 3.83 -19.56 -14.65
CA ALA A 110 4.62 -18.65 -15.48
C ALA A 110 6.06 -19.15 -15.61
N THR A 111 6.74 -18.76 -16.69
CA THR A 111 8.18 -18.98 -16.88
C THR A 111 8.91 -17.67 -16.70
N CYS A 112 9.94 -17.66 -15.84
CA CYS A 112 10.78 -16.50 -15.58
C CYS A 112 12.23 -16.86 -15.88
N GLN A 113 12.89 -16.11 -16.78
CA GLN A 113 14.26 -16.35 -17.22
C GLN A 113 15.28 -16.11 -16.09
N ASN A 114 15.12 -14.99 -15.37
CA ASN A 114 16.04 -14.58 -14.33
C ASN A 114 15.34 -13.75 -13.25
N LEU A 115 15.60 -14.08 -11.98
CA LEU A 115 15.01 -13.44 -10.79
C LEU A 115 15.92 -12.41 -10.11
N ASN A 116 17.04 -12.04 -10.74
CA ASN A 116 17.95 -11.03 -10.23
C ASN A 116 17.24 -9.69 -10.14
N VAL A 117 17.49 -9.01 -9.02
CA VAL A 117 16.75 -7.83 -8.60
C VAL A 117 17.59 -6.57 -8.76
N ASN A 118 16.96 -5.51 -9.26
CA ASN A 118 17.49 -4.16 -9.19
C ASN A 118 16.92 -3.44 -7.95
N GLN A 119 17.70 -3.42 -6.87
CA GLN A 119 17.33 -2.78 -5.61
C GLN A 119 17.02 -1.28 -5.79
N ALA A 120 17.80 -0.58 -6.62
CA ALA A 120 17.61 0.86 -6.85
C ALA A 120 16.27 1.17 -7.54
N ALA A 121 15.78 0.28 -8.41
CA ALA A 121 14.48 0.44 -9.04
C ALA A 121 13.33 0.35 -8.02
N PHE A 122 13.41 -0.60 -7.09
CA PHE A 122 12.43 -0.71 -6.00
C PHE A 122 12.50 0.52 -5.08
N ASP A 123 13.71 0.93 -4.70
CA ASP A 123 13.91 2.10 -3.84
C ASP A 123 13.40 3.40 -4.49
N PHE A 124 13.50 3.52 -5.81
CA PHE A 124 12.91 4.63 -6.56
C PHE A 124 11.38 4.63 -6.53
N ILE A 125 10.73 3.47 -6.67
CA ILE A 125 9.25 3.38 -6.58
C ILE A 125 8.78 3.68 -5.15
N PHE A 126 9.52 3.19 -4.15
CA PHE A 126 9.19 3.36 -2.75
C PHE A 126 9.43 4.79 -2.25
N ASN A 127 10.64 5.33 -2.42
CA ASN A 127 11.04 6.65 -1.92
C ASN A 127 10.69 7.79 -2.89
N GLY A 128 10.69 7.51 -4.20
CA GLY A 128 10.61 8.53 -5.24
C GLY A 128 11.96 9.21 -5.51
N SER A 129 11.91 10.37 -6.15
CA SER A 129 13.03 11.28 -6.37
C SER A 129 12.65 12.70 -5.98
N ALA A 130 13.60 13.64 -6.07
CA ALA A 130 13.36 15.06 -5.78
C ALA A 130 12.21 15.68 -6.60
N THR A 131 11.92 15.16 -7.80
CA THR A 131 10.87 15.67 -8.70
C THR A 131 9.64 14.78 -8.78
N ARG A 132 9.71 13.54 -8.26
CA ARG A 132 8.65 12.55 -8.38
C ARG A 132 8.40 11.89 -7.02
N PRO A 133 7.26 12.16 -6.35
CA PRO A 133 6.98 11.58 -5.04
C PRO A 133 6.75 10.07 -5.14
N GLY A 134 7.39 9.33 -4.24
CA GLY A 134 7.23 7.88 -4.10
C GLY A 134 6.02 7.48 -3.27
N MET A 135 5.85 6.18 -3.07
CA MET A 135 4.81 5.64 -2.20
C MET A 135 4.91 6.19 -0.76
N LEU A 136 6.13 6.29 -0.23
CA LEU A 136 6.40 6.75 1.13
C LEU A 136 5.97 8.21 1.36
N THR A 137 5.96 9.05 0.31
CA THR A 137 5.52 10.45 0.43
C THR A 137 4.04 10.57 0.79
N PHE A 138 3.21 9.64 0.30
CA PHE A 138 1.77 9.65 0.56
C PHE A 138 1.43 8.90 1.86
N LEU A 139 2.15 7.83 2.16
CA LEU A 139 1.96 7.02 3.36
C LEU A 139 3.30 6.87 4.10
N PRO A 140 3.63 7.79 5.03
CA PRO A 140 4.93 7.83 5.70
C PRO A 140 5.16 6.68 6.68
N THR A 141 4.10 6.01 7.11
CA THR A 141 4.13 4.84 8.01
C THR A 141 4.42 3.53 7.26
N LEU A 142 4.44 3.54 5.93
CA LEU A 142 4.59 2.37 5.09
C LEU A 142 5.97 1.73 5.26
N LEU A 143 5.99 0.42 5.47
CA LEU A 143 7.22 -0.37 5.49
C LEU A 143 7.48 -0.96 4.11
N LYS A 144 8.77 -1.11 3.74
CA LYS A 144 9.15 -1.75 2.47
C LYS A 144 8.58 -3.17 2.36
N SER A 145 8.52 -3.91 3.47
CA SER A 145 8.03 -5.29 3.51
C SER A 145 6.54 -5.44 3.23
N GLU A 146 5.77 -4.35 3.34
CA GLU A 146 4.33 -4.34 3.09
C GLU A 146 4.02 -4.11 1.60
N VAL A 147 5.02 -3.82 0.77
CA VAL A 147 4.86 -3.53 -0.66
C VAL A 147 5.14 -4.75 -1.50
N GLN A 148 4.20 -5.10 -2.37
CA GLN A 148 4.35 -6.13 -3.38
C GLN A 148 4.08 -5.55 -4.77
N ILE A 149 5.00 -5.78 -5.70
CA ILE A 149 4.93 -5.31 -7.08
C ILE A 149 4.98 -6.52 -8.00
N GLN A 150 3.93 -6.71 -8.79
CA GLN A 150 3.80 -7.80 -9.74
C GLN A 150 3.90 -7.29 -11.18
N TYR A 151 4.67 -7.98 -12.01
CA TYR A 151 4.77 -7.76 -13.47
C TYR A 151 4.27 -9.02 -14.17
N GLN A 152 3.14 -8.95 -14.85
CA GLN A 152 2.52 -10.10 -15.50
C GLN A 152 2.29 -9.86 -16.99
N ALA A 153 2.43 -10.91 -17.80
CA ALA A 153 1.98 -10.89 -19.19
C ALA A 153 0.45 -10.97 -19.24
N SER A 154 -0.22 -10.01 -19.89
CA SER A 154 -1.69 -9.96 -19.96
C SER A 154 -2.23 -10.22 -21.36
N GLY A 155 -1.41 -10.71 -22.29
CA GLY A 155 -1.79 -10.78 -23.70
C GLY A 155 -1.42 -9.53 -24.50
N LEU A 156 -0.71 -8.57 -23.89
CA LEU A 156 -0.33 -7.31 -24.52
C LEU A 156 1.10 -7.38 -25.07
N GLY A 157 1.32 -6.69 -26.20
CA GLY A 157 2.60 -6.69 -26.90
C GLY A 157 2.80 -7.93 -27.78
N TYR A 158 4.00 -8.02 -28.36
CA TYR A 158 4.37 -9.10 -29.29
C TYR A 158 5.83 -9.52 -29.08
N TRP A 159 6.16 -10.73 -29.49
CA TRP A 159 7.51 -11.26 -29.38
C TRP A 159 8.51 -10.49 -30.24
N THR A 160 9.74 -10.37 -29.77
CA THR A 160 10.88 -9.64 -30.36
C THR A 160 10.70 -8.12 -30.44
N ARG A 161 9.80 -7.55 -29.64
CA ARG A 161 9.63 -6.10 -29.57
C ARG A 161 10.96 -5.41 -29.16
N PRO A 162 11.47 -4.43 -29.94
CA PRO A 162 12.75 -3.78 -29.66
C PRO A 162 12.82 -3.10 -28.29
N ASN A 163 11.70 -2.50 -27.85
CA ASN A 163 11.58 -1.77 -26.58
C ASN A 163 11.17 -2.67 -25.40
N GLY A 164 11.29 -4.00 -25.54
CA GLY A 164 10.99 -4.96 -24.47
C GLY A 164 9.49 -5.30 -24.32
N PRO A 165 9.15 -6.16 -23.34
CA PRO A 165 7.78 -6.60 -23.10
C PRO A 165 6.87 -5.45 -22.65
N VAL A 166 5.57 -5.66 -22.78
CA VAL A 166 4.51 -4.77 -22.29
C VAL A 166 3.81 -5.47 -21.11
N PRO A 167 4.40 -5.48 -19.90
CA PRO A 167 3.81 -6.14 -18.75
C PRO A 167 2.65 -5.32 -18.19
N THR A 168 1.65 -5.98 -17.64
CA THR A 168 0.75 -5.35 -16.69
C THR A 168 1.40 -5.36 -15.32
N ILE A 169 1.52 -4.17 -14.72
CA ILE A 169 2.18 -3.92 -13.46
C ILE A 169 1.12 -3.69 -12.40
N THR A 170 1.10 -4.51 -11.36
CA THR A 170 0.21 -4.36 -10.21
C THR A 170 1.04 -4.03 -8.98
N VAL A 171 0.82 -2.85 -8.41
CA VAL A 171 1.45 -2.44 -7.14
C VAL A 171 0.41 -2.60 -6.04
N SER A 172 0.78 -3.26 -4.95
CA SER A 172 -0.09 -3.51 -3.81
C SER A 172 0.59 -3.22 -2.48
N ILE A 173 -0.19 -2.75 -1.51
CA ILE A 173 0.18 -2.65 -0.10
C ILE A 173 -0.60 -3.72 0.65
N GLN A 174 0.08 -4.51 1.46
CA GLN A 174 -0.47 -5.64 2.20
C GLN A 174 -0.09 -5.57 3.68
N GLN A 175 -1.01 -6.01 4.54
CA GLN A 175 -0.81 -6.13 5.99
C GLN A 175 -0.43 -4.82 6.71
N HIS A 176 -0.72 -3.66 6.12
CA HIS A 176 -0.43 -2.36 6.74
C HIS A 176 -1.41 -2.09 7.88
N PRO A 177 -0.96 -1.82 9.12
CA PRO A 177 -1.85 -1.61 10.26
C PRO A 177 -2.40 -0.18 10.33
N PHE A 178 -3.65 -0.02 10.79
CA PHE A 178 -4.15 1.29 11.19
C PHE A 178 -3.43 1.79 12.44
N GLN A 179 -3.05 3.06 12.42
CA GLN A 179 -2.59 3.76 13.60
C GLN A 179 -3.75 4.51 14.26
N PHE A 180 -4.13 4.09 15.46
CA PHE A 180 -5.09 4.79 16.31
C PHE A 180 -4.35 5.44 17.48
N PHE A 181 -4.73 6.66 17.86
CA PHE A 181 -4.05 7.38 18.95
C PHE A 181 -4.75 7.14 20.29
N PHE A 182 -6.08 7.29 20.32
CA PHE A 182 -6.87 7.25 21.56
C PHE A 182 -7.53 5.89 21.78
N LEU A 183 -8.11 5.31 20.74
CA LEU A 183 -8.86 4.05 20.75
C LEU A 183 -7.95 2.84 21.01
N ALA A 184 -6.68 2.89 20.57
CA ALA A 184 -5.72 1.83 20.86
C ALA A 184 -5.42 1.72 22.37
N GLY A 185 -5.18 2.86 23.04
CA GLY A 185 -4.86 2.89 24.47
C GLY A 185 -6.07 2.80 25.40
N PHE A 186 -7.20 3.40 25.01
CA PHE A 186 -8.39 3.51 25.87
C PHE A 186 -9.37 2.33 25.72
N LEU A 187 -9.52 1.79 24.50
CA LEU A 187 -10.47 0.71 24.20
C LEU A 187 -9.80 -0.64 23.91
N GLY A 188 -8.46 -0.71 23.96
CA GLY A 188 -7.71 -1.93 23.67
C GLY A 188 -7.92 -2.42 22.24
N LEU A 189 -8.34 -1.52 21.33
CA LEU A 189 -8.45 -1.81 19.91
C LEU A 189 -7.03 -1.95 19.38
N GLY A 190 -6.54 -3.19 19.36
CA GLY A 190 -5.20 -3.55 18.96
C GLY A 190 -4.92 -3.24 17.48
N THR A 191 -3.89 -3.88 16.94
CA THR A 191 -3.40 -3.64 15.59
C THR A 191 -4.38 -4.19 14.53
N ILE A 192 -5.36 -3.39 14.11
CA ILE A 192 -6.28 -3.74 13.02
C ILE A 192 -5.55 -3.52 11.69
N THR A 193 -5.46 -4.57 10.87
CA THR A 193 -4.85 -4.49 9.54
C THR A 193 -5.81 -3.88 8.53
N MET A 194 -5.28 -2.98 7.71
CA MET A 194 -5.98 -2.49 6.52
C MET A 194 -6.15 -3.62 5.51
N PRO A 195 -7.32 -3.71 4.85
CA PRO A 195 -7.50 -4.40 3.59
C PRO A 195 -6.44 -4.00 2.56
N SER A 196 -6.08 -4.95 1.69
CA SER A 196 -5.10 -4.71 0.65
C SER A 196 -5.60 -3.65 -0.33
N MET A 197 -4.70 -2.72 -0.65
CA MET A 197 -4.93 -1.70 -1.68
C MET A 197 -4.04 -2.04 -2.86
N LEU A 198 -4.56 -1.92 -4.08
CA LEU A 198 -3.80 -2.24 -5.28
C LEU A 198 -4.14 -1.28 -6.42
N SER A 199 -3.15 -1.04 -7.27
CA SER A 199 -3.29 -0.26 -8.50
C SER A 199 -2.58 -0.99 -9.63
N THR A 200 -3.26 -1.13 -10.76
CA THR A 200 -2.75 -1.83 -11.94
C THR A 200 -2.61 -0.87 -13.11
N VAL A 201 -1.45 -0.90 -13.76
CA VAL A 201 -1.13 -0.10 -14.96
C VAL A 201 -0.40 -0.94 -15.99
N THR A 202 -0.40 -0.52 -17.25
CA THR A 202 0.35 -1.22 -18.31
C THR A 202 1.71 -0.55 -18.49
N GLY A 203 2.78 -1.35 -18.48
CA GLY A 203 4.15 -0.92 -18.76
C GLY A 203 4.31 -0.56 -20.23
N GLU A 204 4.88 0.60 -20.54
CA GLU A 204 5.02 1.10 -21.92
C GLU A 204 6.48 1.05 -22.41
N ASP A 205 7.38 1.77 -21.74
CA ASP A 205 8.81 1.85 -22.09
C ASP A 205 9.73 1.26 -21.02
N MET A 206 9.31 1.23 -19.73
CA MET A 206 10.05 0.66 -18.60
C MET A 206 11.54 1.04 -18.55
N LYS A 207 11.86 2.28 -18.94
CA LYS A 207 13.23 2.77 -19.04
C LYS A 207 13.38 4.09 -18.30
N SER A 208 14.21 4.08 -17.26
CA SER A 208 14.48 5.23 -16.41
C SER A 208 15.26 6.37 -17.10
N THR A 209 15.79 6.16 -18.31
CA THR A 209 16.80 7.03 -18.94
C THR A 209 16.24 8.12 -19.86
N TYR A 210 14.91 8.26 -19.99
CA TYR A 210 14.33 9.38 -20.73
C TYR A 210 14.04 10.56 -19.77
N PRO A 211 14.52 11.78 -20.10
CA PRO A 211 14.30 12.99 -19.28
C PRO A 211 12.82 13.36 -19.14
#